data_AF-A0A6P3E2M1-F1
#
_entry.id   AF-A0A6P3E2M1-F1
#
_cell.length_a   1.000
_cell.length_b   1.000
_cell.length_c   1.000
_cell.angle_alpha   90.00
_cell.angle_beta   90.00
_cell.angle_gamma   90.00
#
_symmetry.space_group_name_H-M   'P 1'
#
loop_
_entity.id
_entity.type
_entity.pdbx_description
1 polymer ?
#
loop_
_entity_poly.entity_id
_entity_poly.type
_entity_poly.pdbx_seq_one_letter_code
_entity_poly.pdbx_strand_id
1 'polypeptide(L)'
;MRAAAVCMSLICLLTLQFVLVHGGTISSDPDDFRRMTSVHRKKCIAESKTTLEAIEGTEYGEFPEDENLKCYFKCVLEKFNMIDKNGKIRYNILKQVIPNVYKEIGNEMVDSCKDVDAEDKCEKTFMFMKCMYNVNPIAFIAP
;
A
#
# COMPACT_ATOMS: atom_id res chain seq x y z
N MET A 1 -47.44 14.49 -27.04
CA MET A 1 -47.25 13.55 -25.90
C MET A 1 -46.17 12.49 -26.14
N ARG A 2 -46.10 11.85 -27.33
CA ARG A 2 -45.10 10.79 -27.62
C ARG A 2 -43.64 11.29 -27.69
N ALA A 3 -43.40 12.47 -28.25
CA ALA A 3 -42.04 13.03 -28.37
C ALA A 3 -41.39 13.37 -27.02
N ALA A 4 -42.17 13.87 -26.06
CA ALA A 4 -41.68 14.21 -24.72
C ALA A 4 -41.26 12.97 -23.91
N ALA A 5 -42.01 11.86 -24.04
CA ALA A 5 -41.67 10.59 -23.41
C ALA A 5 -40.38 9.99 -23.98
N VAL A 6 -40.21 10.04 -25.31
CA VAL A 6 -38.99 9.55 -25.98
C VAL A 6 -37.75 10.35 -25.56
N CYS A 7 -37.88 11.67 -25.45
CA CYS A 7 -36.78 12.54 -25.02
C CYS A 7 -36.39 12.27 -23.56
N MET A 8 -37.36 12.10 -22.68
CA MET A 8 -37.13 11.78 -21.26
C MET A 8 -36.46 10.40 -21.10
N SER A 9 -36.85 9.40 -21.89
CA SER A 9 -36.20 8.08 -21.89
C SER A 9 -34.76 8.13 -22.39
N LEU A 10 -34.46 8.90 -23.46
CA LEU A 10 -33.11 9.04 -23.99
C LEU A 10 -32.18 9.78 -23.02
N ILE A 11 -32.67 10.85 -22.39
CA ILE A 11 -31.91 11.58 -21.37
C ILE A 11 -31.62 10.69 -20.17
N CYS A 12 -32.59 9.88 -19.73
CA CYS A 12 -32.41 8.94 -18.61
C CYS A 12 -31.39 7.83 -18.92
N LEU A 13 -31.36 7.33 -20.16
CA LEU A 13 -30.36 6.35 -20.61
C LEU A 13 -28.96 6.97 -20.70
N LEU A 14 -28.85 8.22 -21.16
CA LEU A 14 -27.58 8.94 -21.24
C LEU A 14 -27.02 9.29 -19.86
N THR A 15 -27.87 9.71 -18.91
CA THR A 15 -27.45 9.95 -17.51
C THR A 15 -27.09 8.65 -16.80
N LEU A 16 -27.82 7.55 -17.05
CA LEU A 16 -27.49 6.24 -16.49
C LEU A 16 -26.13 5.72 -16.99
N GLN A 17 -25.79 5.95 -18.26
CA GLN A 17 -24.46 5.65 -18.80
C GLN A 17 -23.38 6.56 -18.20
N PHE A 18 -23.65 7.86 -18.02
CA PHE A 18 -22.72 8.77 -17.36
C PHE A 18 -22.47 8.38 -15.89
N VAL A 19 -23.51 7.96 -15.16
CA VAL A 19 -23.42 7.47 -13.77
C VAL A 19 -22.71 6.11 -13.70
N LEU A 20 -22.82 5.23 -14.69
CA LEU A 20 -22.02 4.00 -14.74
C LEU A 20 -20.55 4.28 -15.03
N VAL A 21 -20.24 5.30 -15.85
CA VAL A 21 -18.87 5.71 -16.18
C VAL A 21 -18.22 6.48 -15.00
N HIS A 22 -18.98 7.24 -14.21
CA HIS A 22 -18.47 8.07 -13.10
C HIS A 22 -18.79 7.55 -11.70
N GLY A 23 -19.71 6.60 -11.55
CA GLY A 23 -20.15 6.02 -10.27
C GLY A 23 -19.26 4.87 -9.78
N GLY A 24 -18.16 4.63 -10.48
CA GLY A 24 -17.11 3.67 -10.13
C GLY A 24 -15.84 4.33 -9.61
N THR A 25 -15.88 5.48 -8.93
CA THR A 25 -14.73 5.89 -8.12
C THR A 25 -14.81 5.18 -6.76
N ILE A 26 -14.49 3.89 -6.75
CA ILE A 26 -13.91 3.27 -5.55
C ILE A 26 -12.67 4.11 -5.28
N SER A 27 -12.63 4.85 -4.17
CA SER A 27 -11.49 5.71 -3.84
C SER A 27 -10.24 4.86 -3.66
N SER A 28 -9.50 4.68 -4.74
CA SER A 28 -8.11 4.24 -4.78
C SER A 28 -7.23 5.40 -4.35
N ASP A 29 -7.44 5.89 -3.13
CA ASP A 29 -6.70 7.01 -2.58
C ASP A 29 -5.54 6.47 -1.73
N PRO A 30 -4.27 6.66 -2.14
CA PRO A 30 -3.11 6.38 -1.30
C PRO A 30 -3.23 6.98 0.11
N ASP A 31 -4.00 8.05 0.26
CA ASP A 31 -4.24 8.72 1.54
C ASP A 31 -5.09 7.88 2.50
N ASP A 32 -5.93 6.96 2.00
CA ASP A 32 -6.67 6.02 2.87
C ASP A 32 -5.73 5.02 3.53
N PHE A 33 -4.77 4.47 2.78
CA PHE A 33 -3.76 3.56 3.33
C PHE A 33 -2.86 4.30 4.34
N ARG A 34 -2.37 5.49 3.98
CA ARG A 34 -1.58 6.33 4.89
C ARG A 34 -2.34 6.72 6.14
N ARG A 35 -3.65 6.98 6.05
CA ARG A 35 -4.50 7.25 7.22
C ARG A 35 -4.57 6.02 8.13
N MET A 36 -4.78 4.83 7.57
CA MET A 36 -4.82 3.58 8.32
C MET A 36 -3.50 3.28 9.05
N THR A 37 -2.35 3.58 8.43
CA THR A 37 -1.03 3.33 9.03
C THR A 37 -0.49 4.51 9.85
N SER A 38 -1.13 5.68 9.78
CA SER A 38 -0.63 6.96 10.32
C SER A 38 -0.13 6.92 11.77
N VAL A 39 -0.81 6.19 12.64
CA VAL A 39 -0.43 6.04 14.05
C VAL A 39 0.90 5.30 14.18
N HIS A 40 1.08 4.22 13.41
CA HIS A 40 2.31 3.44 13.42
C HIS A 40 3.44 4.17 12.67
N ARG A 41 3.14 4.83 11.55
CA ARG A 41 4.08 5.68 10.81
C ARG A 41 4.71 6.73 11.72
N LYS A 42 3.90 7.55 12.40
CA LYS A 42 4.39 8.59 13.33
C LYS A 42 5.26 8.01 14.46
N LYS A 43 4.82 6.91 15.06
CA LYS A 43 5.54 6.26 16.16
C LYS A 43 6.88 5.68 15.68
N CYS A 44 6.89 5.04 14.53
CA CYS A 44 8.09 4.41 13.99
C CYS A 44 9.10 5.43 13.43
N ILE A 45 8.65 6.58 12.91
CA ILE A 45 9.54 7.71 12.60
C ILE A 45 10.29 8.15 13.87
N ALA A 46 9.57 8.34 14.98
CA ALA A 46 10.19 8.74 16.24
C ALA A 46 11.12 7.66 16.84
N GLU A 47 10.72 6.39 16.81
CA GLU A 47 11.52 5.27 17.36
C GLU A 47 12.80 5.01 16.54
N SER A 48 12.70 5.05 15.20
CA SER A 48 13.82 4.80 14.30
C SER A 48 14.72 6.02 14.08
N LYS A 49 14.22 7.23 14.35
CA LYS A 49 14.87 8.51 14.04
C LYS A 49 15.09 8.76 12.55
N THR A 50 14.34 8.07 11.68
CA THR A 50 14.33 8.39 10.24
C THR A 50 13.54 9.67 9.95
N THR A 51 13.54 10.13 8.70
CA THR A 51 12.76 11.29 8.25
C THR A 51 11.58 10.85 7.41
N LEU A 52 10.55 11.70 7.35
CA LEU A 52 9.41 11.47 6.44
C LEU A 52 9.87 11.42 4.97
N GLU A 53 10.79 12.31 4.62
CA GLU A 53 11.40 12.38 3.29
C GLU A 53 12.08 11.07 2.88
N ALA A 54 12.87 10.46 3.77
CA ALA A 54 13.53 9.17 3.48
C ALA A 54 12.52 8.04 3.25
N ILE A 55 11.38 8.07 3.96
CA ILE A 55 10.31 7.09 3.79
C ILE A 55 9.59 7.31 2.46
N GLU A 56 9.19 8.55 2.17
CA GLU A 56 8.45 8.91 0.95
C GLU A 56 9.31 8.76 -0.30
N GLY A 57 10.62 9.01 -0.21
CA GLY A 57 11.59 8.73 -1.27
C GLY A 57 11.54 7.27 -1.76
N THR A 58 11.21 6.33 -0.88
CA THR A 58 11.09 4.91 -1.28
C THR A 58 9.96 4.65 -2.28
N GLU A 59 8.91 5.49 -2.30
CA GLU A 59 7.85 5.42 -3.31
C GLU A 59 8.33 5.87 -4.70
N TYR A 60 9.47 6.56 -4.75
CA TYR A 60 10.14 7.00 -5.98
C TYR A 60 11.39 6.16 -6.31
N GLY A 61 11.59 5.05 -5.59
CA GLY A 61 12.72 4.15 -5.81
C GLY A 61 14.01 4.55 -5.08
N GLU A 62 13.95 5.54 -4.20
CA GLU A 62 15.09 5.93 -3.37
C GLU A 62 15.19 5.03 -2.15
N PHE A 63 16.03 3.99 -2.23
CA PHE A 63 16.32 3.07 -1.14
C PHE A 63 17.78 3.23 -0.69
N PRO A 64 18.13 4.32 0.03
CA PRO A 64 19.48 4.52 0.53
C PRO A 64 19.85 3.46 1.59
N GLU A 65 21.13 3.14 1.68
CA GLU A 65 21.67 2.28 2.74
C GLU A 65 21.73 3.05 4.08
N ASP A 66 20.56 3.37 4.62
CA ASP A 66 20.38 4.10 5.89
C ASP A 66 19.74 3.19 6.95
N GLU A 67 20.47 2.95 8.03
CA GLU A 67 20.04 2.06 9.12
C GLU A 67 18.75 2.51 9.80
N ASN A 68 18.51 3.83 9.89
CA ASN A 68 17.27 4.34 10.49
C ASN A 68 16.05 4.00 9.62
N LEU A 69 16.15 4.18 8.31
CA LEU A 69 15.11 3.81 7.34
C LEU A 69 14.88 2.29 7.31
N LYS A 70 15.95 1.49 7.37
CA LYS A 70 15.81 0.02 7.47
C LYS A 70 15.01 -0.37 8.71
N CYS A 71 15.38 0.19 9.86
CA CYS A 71 14.70 -0.13 11.12
C CYS A 71 13.30 0.51 11.24
N TYR A 72 12.99 1.55 10.46
CA TYR A 72 11.63 2.05 10.30
C TYR A 72 10.69 0.96 9.77
N PHE A 73 11.04 0.29 8.68
CA PHE A 73 10.20 -0.75 8.09
C PHE A 73 10.00 -1.93 9.04
N LYS A 74 11.04 -2.33 9.76
CA LYS A 74 10.94 -3.31 10.85
C LYS A 74 9.90 -2.87 11.88
N CYS A 75 10.02 -1.64 12.38
CA CYS A 75 9.11 -1.12 13.39
C CYS A 75 7.65 -1.20 12.93
N VAL A 76 7.36 -0.74 11.72
CA VAL A 76 5.98 -0.72 11.19
C VAL A 76 5.43 -2.14 11.08
N LEU A 77 6.19 -3.07 10.52
CA LEU A 77 5.77 -4.47 10.40
C LEU A 77 5.61 -5.14 11.76
N GLU A 78 6.44 -4.81 12.76
CA GLU A 78 6.25 -5.28 14.14
C GLU A 78 4.96 -4.74 14.76
N LYS A 79 4.64 -3.44 14.57
CA LYS A 79 3.38 -2.86 15.11
C LYS A 79 2.13 -3.50 14.51
N PHE A 80 2.18 -3.85 13.22
CA PHE A 80 1.10 -4.59 12.55
C PHE A 80 1.11 -6.09 12.83
N ASN A 81 2.01 -6.57 13.68
CA ASN A 81 2.15 -7.98 13.96
C ASN A 81 2.34 -8.78 12.65
N MET A 82 3.22 -8.29 11.78
CA MET A 82 3.64 -8.94 10.53
C MET A 82 5.03 -9.58 10.64
N ILE A 83 5.76 -9.38 11.74
CA ILE A 83 7.02 -10.07 12.02
C ILE A 83 6.88 -10.85 13.32
N ASP A 84 7.38 -12.08 13.35
CA ASP A 84 7.43 -12.88 14.57
C ASP A 84 8.67 -12.62 15.41
N LYS A 85 8.70 -13.22 16.61
CA LYS A 85 9.83 -13.10 17.54
C LYS A 85 11.17 -13.54 16.92
N ASN A 86 11.14 -14.44 15.94
CA ASN A 86 12.30 -14.97 15.24
C ASN A 86 12.69 -14.12 14.02
N GLY A 87 11.97 -13.05 13.71
CA GLY A 87 12.25 -12.20 12.55
C GLY A 87 11.64 -12.69 11.24
N LYS A 88 10.75 -13.70 11.28
CA LYS A 88 10.06 -14.18 10.07
C LYS A 88 8.85 -13.30 9.75
N ILE A 89 8.73 -12.89 8.49
CA ILE A 89 7.58 -12.15 8.00
C ILE A 89 6.37 -13.10 7.87
N ARG A 90 5.24 -12.67 8.41
CA ARG A 90 3.94 -13.36 8.34
C ARG A 90 3.13 -12.83 7.16
N TYR A 91 3.45 -13.32 5.97
CA TYR A 91 2.82 -12.88 4.71
C TYR A 91 1.29 -12.97 4.72
N ASN A 92 0.71 -13.96 5.40
CA ASN A 92 -0.74 -14.09 5.52
C ASN A 92 -1.39 -12.88 6.23
N ILE A 93 -0.74 -12.34 7.26
CA ILE A 93 -1.21 -11.16 7.99
C ILE A 93 -1.04 -9.90 7.13
N LEU A 94 0.10 -9.80 6.43
CA LEU A 94 0.36 -8.68 5.53
C LEU A 94 -0.72 -8.62 4.43
N LYS A 95 -1.01 -9.75 3.78
CA LYS A 95 -2.10 -9.86 2.81
C LYS A 95 -3.46 -9.46 3.37
N GLN A 96 -3.75 -9.67 4.66
CA GLN A 96 -5.01 -9.25 5.27
C GLN A 96 -5.13 -7.73 5.41
N VAL A 97 -4.02 -7.03 5.67
CA VAL A 97 -3.99 -5.57 5.84
C VAL A 97 -4.07 -4.82 4.51
N ILE A 98 -3.68 -5.45 3.40
CA ILE A 98 -3.81 -4.85 2.07
C ILE A 98 -5.29 -4.50 1.80
N PRO A 99 -5.60 -3.22 1.50
CA PRO A 99 -6.95 -2.78 1.17
C PRO A 99 -7.55 -3.58 0.01
N ASN A 100 -8.87 -3.79 0.02
CA ASN A 100 -9.54 -4.61 -1.00
C ASN A 100 -9.28 -4.10 -2.43
N VAL A 101 -9.13 -2.79 -2.60
CA VAL A 101 -8.85 -2.13 -3.89
C VAL A 101 -7.50 -2.56 -4.48
N TYR A 102 -6.51 -2.85 -3.62
CA TYR A 102 -5.17 -3.28 -4.01
C TYR A 102 -4.95 -4.77 -3.77
N LYS A 103 -6.00 -5.55 -3.47
CA LYS A 103 -5.84 -6.92 -2.94
C LYS A 103 -5.12 -7.84 -3.91
N GLU A 104 -5.50 -7.79 -5.19
CA GLU A 104 -4.94 -8.66 -6.22
C GLU A 104 -3.46 -8.34 -6.44
N ILE A 105 -3.15 -7.11 -6.84
CA ILE A 105 -1.78 -6.68 -7.09
C ILE A 105 -0.90 -6.76 -5.84
N GLY A 106 -1.42 -6.37 -4.68
CA GLY A 106 -0.70 -6.43 -3.43
C GLY A 106 -0.39 -7.87 -3.00
N ASN A 107 -1.30 -8.81 -3.25
CA ASN A 107 -1.04 -10.23 -2.98
C ASN A 107 0.05 -10.78 -3.91
N GLU A 108 0.04 -10.39 -5.19
CA GLU A 108 1.07 -10.76 -6.18
C GLU A 108 2.45 -10.22 -5.78
N MET A 109 2.53 -8.95 -5.38
CA MET A 109 3.76 -8.35 -4.87
C MET A 109 4.30 -9.12 -3.66
N VAL A 110 3.42 -9.44 -2.69
CA VAL A 110 3.80 -10.22 -1.52
C VAL A 110 4.32 -11.60 -1.91
N ASP A 111 3.63 -12.28 -2.82
CA ASP A 111 3.98 -13.63 -3.27
C ASP A 111 5.35 -13.66 -3.97
N SER A 112 5.66 -12.62 -4.73
CA SER A 112 6.94 -12.46 -5.43
C SER A 112 8.12 -12.17 -4.49
N CYS A 113 7.85 -11.70 -3.27
CA CYS A 113 8.87 -11.24 -2.32
C CYS A 113 9.02 -12.12 -1.08
N LYS A 114 8.49 -13.35 -1.09
CA LYS A 114 8.53 -14.24 0.08
C LYS A 114 9.89 -14.82 0.41
N ASP A 115 10.79 -14.85 -0.56
CA ASP A 115 12.09 -15.52 -0.42
C ASP A 115 13.19 -14.57 0.09
N VAL A 116 12.83 -13.35 0.50
CA VAL A 116 13.76 -12.42 1.13
C VAL A 116 14.24 -12.99 2.46
N ASP A 117 15.57 -13.14 2.57
CA ASP A 117 16.21 -13.61 3.78
C ASP A 117 17.43 -12.75 4.16
N ALA A 118 17.56 -12.51 5.46
CA ALA A 118 18.64 -11.79 6.11
C ALA A 118 18.58 -12.09 7.62
N GLU A 119 19.76 -12.09 8.26
CA GLU A 119 19.89 -12.32 9.70
C GLU A 119 19.35 -11.12 10.51
N ASP A 120 19.73 -9.91 10.10
CA ASP A 120 19.22 -8.70 10.70
C ASP A 120 17.77 -8.42 10.27
N LYS A 121 16.94 -8.04 11.24
CA LYS A 121 15.50 -7.81 11.02
C LYS A 121 15.24 -6.50 10.28
N CYS A 122 16.06 -5.46 10.51
CA CYS A 122 15.91 -4.20 9.79
C CYS A 122 16.24 -4.43 8.30
N GLU A 123 17.36 -5.08 8.02
CA GLU A 123 17.79 -5.45 6.67
C GLU A 123 16.74 -6.31 5.96
N LYS A 124 16.27 -7.39 6.60
CA LYS A 124 15.23 -8.27 6.03
C LYS A 124 13.99 -7.51 5.59
N THR A 125 13.53 -6.57 6.42
CA THR A 125 12.31 -5.80 6.12
C THR A 125 12.52 -4.73 5.08
N PHE A 126 13.70 -4.13 5.04
CA PHE A 126 14.10 -3.20 4.00
C PHE A 126 14.19 -3.88 2.64
N MET A 127 14.86 -5.03 2.56
CA MET A 127 14.94 -5.86 1.35
C MET A 127 13.55 -6.28 0.88
N PHE A 128 12.65 -6.64 1.80
CA PHE A 128 11.27 -6.97 1.47
C PHE A 128 10.53 -5.76 0.86
N MET A 129 10.65 -4.56 1.44
CA MET A 129 10.01 -3.36 0.89
C MET A 129 10.57 -2.97 -0.48
N LYS A 130 11.90 -3.06 -0.63
CA LYS A 130 12.57 -2.83 -1.92
C LYS A 130 12.11 -3.83 -2.99
N CYS A 131 11.93 -5.10 -2.61
CA CYS A 131 11.36 -6.10 -3.50
C CYS A 131 9.92 -5.74 -3.91
N MET A 132 9.06 -5.36 -2.95
CA MET A 132 7.68 -4.95 -3.24
C MET A 132 7.64 -3.80 -4.25
N TYR A 133 8.47 -2.77 -4.06
CA TYR A 133 8.63 -1.67 -5.02
C TYR A 133 9.06 -2.19 -6.40
N ASN A 134 10.09 -3.04 -6.48
CA ASN A 134 10.59 -3.55 -7.75
C ASN A 134 9.57 -4.39 -8.53
N VAL A 135 8.66 -5.08 -7.83
CA VAL A 135 7.58 -5.85 -8.48
C VAL A 135 6.54 -4.91 -9.09
N ASN A 136 6.13 -3.88 -8.36
CA ASN A 136 5.23 -2.87 -8.91
C ASN A 136 5.45 -1.48 -8.28
N PRO A 137 6.23 -0.61 -8.95
CA PRO A 137 6.51 0.74 -8.46
C PRO A 137 5.26 1.64 -8.37
N ILE A 138 4.26 1.39 -9.22
CA ILE A 138 3.04 2.20 -9.29
C ILE A 138 2.10 1.88 -8.12
N ALA A 139 2.05 0.61 -7.72
CA ALA A 139 1.18 0.13 -6.64
C ALA A 139 1.87 0.15 -5.26
N PHE A 140 3.19 0.36 -5.21
CA PHE A 140 3.93 0.45 -3.96
C PHE A 140 3.62 1.75 -3.21
N ILE A 141 3.23 1.61 -1.95
CA ILE A 141 3.01 2.74 -1.04
C ILE A 141 3.82 2.43 0.21
N ALA A 142 4.66 3.38 0.63
CA ALA A 142 5.44 3.23 1.84
C ALA A 142 4.49 3.28 3.04
N PRO A 143 4.53 2.31 3.96
CA PRO A 143 3.60 2.24 5.08
C PRO A 143 3.83 3.33 6.13
#